data_AF-W4RPI6-F1
#
_entry.id   AF-W4RPI6-F1
#
_cell.length_a   1.000
_cell.length_b   1.000
_cell.length_c   1.000
_cell.angle_alpha   90.00
_cell.angle_beta   90.00
_cell.angle_gamma   90.00
#
_symmetry.space_group_name_H-M   'P 1'
#
loop_
_entity.id
_entity.type
_entity.pdbx_description
1 polymer ?
#
loop_
_entity_poly.entity_id
_entity_poly.type
_entity_poly.pdbx_seq_one_letter_code
_entity_poly.pdbx_strand_id
1 'polypeptide(L)'
;MLQKAHELLQNHFGYSSFRLGQEQAISSVLEGENTVCVMPTGGGKSIVYQIPALVLPGTTIVISPLISLMKDQVDTLTQLGIPATYINSSLSAGEAAARMMMPGTESTSCCTSLPSGWDPGSSSMTCRTWIFH
;
A
#
# COMPACT_ATOMS: atom_id res chain seq x y z
N MET A 1 14.39 0.55 -11.18
CA MET A 1 13.25 0.73 -10.25
C MET A 1 13.70 1.25 -8.89
N LEU A 2 14.77 0.72 -8.30
CA LEU A 2 15.27 1.19 -7.00
C LEU A 2 15.66 2.68 -6.97
N GLN A 3 16.28 3.21 -8.02
CA GLN A 3 16.56 4.65 -8.12
C GLN A 3 15.30 5.52 -7.98
N LYS A 4 14.22 5.16 -8.69
CA LYS A 4 12.90 5.80 -8.59
C LYS A 4 12.32 5.68 -7.17
N ALA A 5 12.57 4.55 -6.49
CA ALA A 5 12.16 4.34 -5.11
C ALA A 5 12.84 5.34 -4.14
N HIS A 6 14.13 5.64 -4.33
CA HIS A 6 14.84 6.67 -3.56
C HIS A 6 14.30 8.09 -3.84
N GLU A 7 14.02 8.42 -5.10
CA GLU A 7 13.43 9.72 -5.46
C GLU A 7 12.06 9.92 -4.80
N LEU A 8 11.20 8.90 -4.82
CA LEU A 8 9.88 8.95 -4.17
C LEU A 8 9.99 9.03 -2.65
N LEU A 9 10.97 8.35 -2.06
CA LEU A 9 11.25 8.44 -0.63
C LEU A 9 11.57 9.88 -0.22
N GLN A 10 12.42 10.56 -0.98
CA GLN A 10 12.77 11.95 -0.72
C GLN A 10 11.58 12.89 -0.98
N ASN A 11 10.89 12.73 -2.10
CA ASN A 11 9.85 13.65 -2.56
C ASN A 11 8.57 13.58 -1.71
N HIS A 12 8.13 12.39 -1.31
CA HIS A 12 6.90 12.21 -0.54
C HIS A 12 7.13 12.11 0.96
N PHE A 13 8.25 11.55 1.41
CA PHE A 13 8.48 11.27 2.84
C PHE A 13 9.60 12.11 3.45
N GLY A 14 10.37 12.86 2.65
CA GLY A 14 11.45 13.73 3.13
C GLY A 14 12.66 12.98 3.70
N TYR A 15 12.77 11.66 3.49
CA TYR A 15 13.91 10.88 3.96
C TYR A 15 15.00 10.79 2.89
N SER A 16 16.26 10.98 3.30
CA SER A 16 17.42 10.93 2.41
C SER A 16 17.85 9.51 2.03
N SER A 17 17.51 8.52 2.85
CA SER A 17 17.89 7.12 2.64
C SER A 17 16.93 6.16 3.34
N PHE A 18 16.87 4.94 2.82
CA PHE A 18 16.18 3.85 3.49
C PHE A 18 16.87 3.47 4.79
N ARG A 19 16.07 3.06 5.78
CA ARG A 19 16.59 2.45 7.01
C ARG A 19 17.04 1.02 6.73
N LEU A 20 17.83 0.47 7.65
CA LEU A 20 18.33 -0.90 7.57
C LEU A 20 17.18 -1.89 7.30
N GLY A 21 17.35 -2.74 6.29
CA GLY A 21 16.38 -3.77 5.89
C GLY A 21 15.23 -3.29 4.99
N GLN A 22 14.93 -1.98 4.94
CA GLN A 22 13.87 -1.46 4.06
C GLN A 22 14.24 -1.61 2.58
N GLU A 23 15.46 -1.21 2.21
CA GLU A 23 15.91 -1.26 0.82
C GLU A 23 15.91 -2.68 0.27
N GLN A 24 16.38 -3.65 1.05
CA GLN A 24 16.39 -5.06 0.68
C GLN A 24 14.97 -5.59 0.47
N ALA A 25 14.04 -5.28 1.37
CA ALA A 25 12.65 -5.69 1.24
C ALA A 25 11.98 -5.03 0.03
N ILE A 26 12.22 -3.73 -0.18
CA ILE A 26 11.69 -2.99 -1.34
C ILE A 26 12.24 -3.55 -2.64
N SER A 27 13.54 -3.82 -2.74
CA SER A 27 14.15 -4.41 -3.95
C SER A 27 13.51 -5.75 -4.29
N SER A 28 13.37 -6.64 -3.31
CA SER A 28 12.71 -7.94 -3.48
C SER A 28 11.28 -7.79 -4.03
N VAL A 29 10.50 -6.84 -3.51
CA VAL A 29 9.13 -6.57 -3.99
C VAL A 29 9.13 -6.01 -5.41
N LEU A 30 10.05 -5.09 -5.72
CA LEU A 30 10.19 -4.48 -7.04
C LEU A 30 10.64 -5.50 -8.10
N GLU A 31 11.42 -6.50 -7.72
CA GLU A 31 11.81 -7.64 -8.55
C GLU A 31 10.66 -8.63 -8.78
N GLY A 32 9.60 -8.50 -8.00
CA GLY A 32 8.38 -9.28 -8.16
C GLY A 32 8.28 -10.48 -7.22
N GLU A 33 9.20 -10.61 -6.28
CA GLU A 33 9.27 -11.73 -5.33
C GLU A 33 8.23 -11.62 -4.21
N ASN A 34 7.92 -12.78 -3.62
CA ASN A 34 7.10 -12.84 -2.40
C ASN A 34 7.99 -12.55 -1.19
N THR A 35 7.79 -11.39 -0.56
CA THR A 35 8.66 -10.91 0.52
C THR A 35 7.94 -10.92 1.87
N VAL A 36 8.58 -11.52 2.89
CA VAL A 36 8.18 -11.37 4.29
C VAL A 36 9.14 -10.41 4.96
N CYS A 37 8.64 -9.30 5.50
CA CYS A 37 9.43 -8.30 6.19
C CYS A 37 8.98 -8.21 7.66
N VAL A 38 9.90 -8.49 8.59
CA VAL A 38 9.66 -8.37 10.03
C VAL A 38 10.47 -7.18 10.54
N MET A 39 9.77 -6.16 11.04
CA MET A 39 10.39 -4.94 11.55
C MET A 39 9.77 -4.54 12.89
N PRO A 40 10.54 -3.93 13.81
CA PRO A 40 10.00 -3.40 15.04
C PRO A 40 9.00 -2.26 14.77
N THR A 41 8.11 -2.00 15.73
CA THR A 41 7.25 -0.80 15.72
C THR A 41 8.11 0.46 15.58
N GLY A 42 7.69 1.40 14.73
CA GLY A 42 8.49 2.59 14.40
C GLY A 42 9.65 2.33 13.43
N GLY A 43 9.91 1.08 13.03
CA GLY A 43 10.93 0.71 12.03
C GLY A 43 10.62 1.17 10.60
N GLY A 44 9.44 1.75 10.36
CA GLY A 44 9.04 2.25 9.05
C GLY A 44 8.59 1.16 8.10
N LYS A 45 7.92 0.12 8.60
CA LYS A 45 7.38 -0.97 7.77
C LYS A 45 6.38 -0.51 6.71
N SER A 46 5.74 0.64 6.92
CA SER A 46 4.84 1.23 5.92
C SER A 46 5.55 1.61 4.62
N ILE A 47 6.78 2.14 4.72
CA ILE A 47 7.59 2.52 3.57
C ILE A 47 7.86 1.31 2.66
N VAL A 48 8.01 0.13 3.24
CA VAL A 48 8.34 -1.11 2.51
C VAL A 48 7.25 -1.51 1.52
N TYR A 49 5.98 -1.17 1.76
CA TYR A 49 4.88 -1.41 0.81
C TYR A 49 4.40 -0.15 0.09
N GLN A 50 4.49 1.03 0.73
CA GLN A 50 4.06 2.30 0.12
C GLN A 50 4.96 2.71 -1.05
N ILE A 51 6.29 2.56 -0.92
CA ILE A 51 7.19 2.94 -2.00
C ILE A 51 7.00 2.03 -3.23
N PRO A 52 6.97 0.68 -3.10
CA PRO A 52 6.62 -0.16 -4.24
C PRO A 52 5.25 0.15 -4.86
N ALA A 53 4.26 0.54 -4.05
CA ALA A 53 2.92 0.91 -4.54
C ALA A 53 2.92 2.14 -5.47
N LEU A 54 3.89 3.04 -5.30
CA LEU A 54 4.10 4.22 -6.15
C LEU A 54 5.01 3.92 -7.36
N VAL A 55 5.84 2.89 -7.26
CA VAL A 55 6.78 2.54 -8.34
C VAL A 55 6.12 1.62 -9.36
N LEU A 56 5.36 0.63 -8.88
CA LEU A 56 4.75 -0.42 -9.70
C LEU A 56 3.39 0.03 -10.26
N PRO A 57 3.06 -0.37 -11.49
CA PRO A 57 1.73 -0.13 -12.03
C PRO A 57 0.68 -0.97 -11.28
N GLY A 58 -0.53 -0.44 -11.17
CA GLY A 58 -1.67 -1.12 -10.58
C GLY A 58 -1.98 -0.66 -9.15
N THR A 59 -2.67 -1.53 -8.41
CA THR A 59 -3.18 -1.23 -7.06
C THR A 59 -2.51 -2.12 -6.03
N THR A 60 -1.95 -1.53 -4.98
CA THR A 60 -1.41 -2.27 -3.82
C THR A 60 -2.46 -2.39 -2.73
N ILE A 61 -2.73 -3.64 -2.31
CA ILE A 61 -3.68 -3.98 -1.25
C ILE A 61 -2.91 -4.20 0.06
N VAL A 62 -3.34 -3.52 1.12
CA VAL A 62 -2.72 -3.61 2.45
C VAL A 62 -3.78 -4.02 3.45
N ILE A 63 -3.61 -5.19 4.06
CA ILE A 63 -4.53 -5.75 5.03
C ILE A 63 -4.07 -5.37 6.43
N SER A 64 -4.96 -4.71 7.18
CA SER A 64 -4.71 -4.31 8.57
C SER A 64 -5.91 -4.69 9.45
N PRO A 65 -5.68 -5.26 10.64
CA PRO A 65 -6.77 -5.62 11.55
C PRO A 65 -7.38 -4.41 12.30
N LEU A 66 -6.74 -3.24 12.27
CA LEU A 66 -7.11 -2.08 13.10
C LEU A 66 -7.72 -0.96 12.25
N ILE A 67 -9.04 -0.74 12.38
CA ILE A 67 -9.76 0.32 11.63
C ILE A 67 -9.17 1.71 11.86
N SER A 68 -8.77 2.04 13.10
CA SER A 68 -8.14 3.33 13.42
C SER A 68 -6.86 3.55 12.63
N LEU A 69 -5.99 2.53 12.58
CA LEU A 69 -4.73 2.56 11.85
C LEU A 69 -4.96 2.72 10.34
N MET A 70 -6.00 2.11 9.80
CA MET A 70 -6.34 2.25 8.39
C MET A 70 -6.67 3.69 8.02
N LYS A 71 -7.47 4.36 8.86
CA LYS A 71 -7.84 5.77 8.67
C LYS A 71 -6.60 6.65 8.72
N ASP A 72 -5.75 6.48 9.73
CA ASP A 72 -4.50 7.25 9.88
C ASP A 72 -3.59 7.10 8.65
N GLN A 73 -3.50 5.88 8.08
CA GLN A 73 -2.70 5.64 6.88
C GLN A 73 -3.29 6.32 5.64
N VAL A 74 -4.61 6.26 5.44
CA VAL A 74 -5.27 6.91 4.30
C VAL A 74 -5.19 8.43 4.42
N ASP A 75 -5.41 8.98 5.61
CA ASP A 75 -5.31 10.41 5.87
C ASP A 75 -3.87 10.90 5.60
N THR A 76 -2.85 10.15 6.05
CA THR A 76 -1.44 10.44 5.78
C THR A 76 -1.15 10.41 4.28
N LEU A 77 -1.56 9.36 3.55
CA LEU A 77 -1.32 9.26 2.12
C LEU A 77 -2.01 10.37 1.33
N THR A 78 -3.25 10.70 1.71
CA THR A 78 -4.01 11.80 1.10
C THR A 78 -3.32 13.14 1.30
N GLN A 79 -2.77 13.40 2.49
CA GLN A 79 -1.97 14.61 2.76
C GLN A 79 -0.70 14.69 1.92
N LEU A 80 -0.11 13.53 1.58
CA LEU A 80 1.06 13.42 0.69
C LEU A 80 0.69 13.49 -0.80
N GLY A 81 -0.59 13.74 -1.13
CA GLY A 81 -1.10 13.75 -2.50
C GLY A 81 -1.14 12.37 -3.16
N ILE A 82 -1.01 11.31 -2.37
CA ILE A 82 -1.06 9.93 -2.84
C ILE A 82 -2.52 9.46 -2.75
N PRO A 83 -3.13 9.06 -3.88
CA PRO A 83 -4.46 8.46 -3.86
C PRO A 83 -4.47 7.25 -2.92
N ALA A 84 -5.43 7.21 -2.01
CA ALA A 84 -5.62 6.08 -1.11
C ALA A 84 -7.07 6.06 -0.64
N THR A 85 -7.57 4.87 -0.36
CA THR A 85 -8.88 4.67 0.27
C THR A 85 -8.80 3.52 1.23
N TYR A 86 -9.86 3.30 2.01
CA TYR A 86 -10.00 2.15 2.89
C TYR A 86 -11.37 1.49 2.69
N ILE A 87 -11.42 0.19 2.97
CA ILE A 87 -12.67 -0.58 3.00
C ILE A 87 -12.67 -1.36 4.32
N ASN A 88 -13.78 -1.28 5.05
CA ASN A 88 -14.02 -2.04 6.28
C ASN A 88 -15.53 -2.30 6.46
N SER A 89 -15.86 -3.05 7.51
CA SER A 89 -17.23 -3.38 7.90
C SER A 89 -18.05 -2.22 8.46
N SER A 90 -17.45 -1.05 8.75
CA SER A 90 -18.21 0.11 9.22
C SER A 90 -18.81 0.95 8.08
N LEU A 91 -18.42 0.68 6.83
CA LEU A 91 -18.99 1.35 5.65
C LEU A 91 -20.32 0.71 5.25
N SER A 92 -21.25 1.52 4.76
CA SER A 92 -22.42 1.00 4.06
C SER A 92 -22.02 0.30 2.75
N ALA A 93 -22.86 -0.62 2.28
CA ALA A 93 -22.61 -1.32 1.01
C ALA A 93 -22.43 -0.35 -0.17
N GLY A 94 -23.18 0.76 -0.19
CA GLY A 94 -23.06 1.80 -1.20
C GLY A 94 -21.72 2.53 -1.16
N GLU A 95 -21.24 2.89 0.02
CA GLU A 95 -19.92 3.54 0.18
C GLU A 95 -18.78 2.60 -0.18
N ALA A 96 -18.87 1.32 0.21
CA ALA A 96 -17.87 0.32 -0.14
C ALA A 96 -17.81 0.13 -1.66
N ALA A 97 -18.96 -0.02 -2.33
CA ALA A 97 -19.02 -0.14 -3.79
C ALA A 97 -18.47 1.11 -4.50
N ALA A 98 -18.83 2.30 -4.04
CA ALA A 98 -18.33 3.55 -4.60
C ALA A 98 -16.80 3.67 -4.48
N ARG A 99 -16.22 3.25 -3.34
CA ARG A 99 -14.78 3.25 -3.13
C ARG A 99 -14.05 2.19 -3.97
N MET A 100 -14.66 1.02 -4.18
CA MET A 100 -14.12 -0.01 -5.07
C MET A 100 -14.12 0.42 -6.54
N MET A 101 -15.09 1.24 -6.94
CA MET A 101 -15.21 1.77 -8.30
C MET A 101 -14.35 3.00 -8.56
N MET A 102 -13.61 3.51 -7.58
CA MET A 102 -12.69 4.63 -7.82
C MET A 102 -11.64 4.18 -8.84
N PRO A 103 -11.51 4.88 -9.99
CA PRO A 103 -10.49 4.55 -10.96
C PRO A 103 -9.13 4.65 -10.27
N GLY A 104 -8.40 3.53 -10.23
CA GLY A 104 -7.04 3.50 -9.73
C GLY A 104 -6.19 4.39 -10.63
N THR A 105 -5.99 5.64 -10.23
CA THR A 105 -5.06 6.56 -10.89
C THR A 105 -3.65 6.09 -10.58
N GLU A 106 -3.17 5.08 -11.32
CA GLU A 106 -1.78 4.59 -11.45
C GLU A 106 -0.92 4.43 -10.16
N SER A 107 -1.47 4.60 -8.97
CA SER A 107 -0.73 4.60 -7.71
C SER A 107 -1.69 4.52 -6.53
N THR A 108 -1.68 3.33 -5.90
CA THR A 108 -2.14 3.01 -4.54
C THR A 108 -3.67 3.04 -4.26
N SER A 109 -4.23 1.89 -3.88
CA SER A 109 -5.55 1.81 -3.22
C SER A 109 -5.48 0.78 -2.09
N CYS A 110 -5.36 1.29 -0.87
CA CYS A 110 -5.13 0.56 0.37
C CYS A 110 -6.39 -0.22 0.81
N CYS A 111 -6.65 -1.38 0.20
CA CYS A 111 -7.80 -2.22 0.58
C CYS A 111 -7.48 -3.09 1.80
N THR A 112 -8.18 -2.84 2.89
CA THR A 112 -7.91 -3.41 4.22
C THR A 112 -8.91 -4.47 4.68
N SER A 113 -10.03 -4.62 3.96
CA SER A 113 -10.92 -5.77 4.08
C SER A 113 -11.34 -6.24 2.69
N LEU A 114 -11.01 -7.47 2.34
CA LEU A 114 -11.55 -8.13 1.15
C LEU A 114 -13.04 -8.42 1.40
N PRO A 115 -13.98 -7.87 0.60
CA PRO A 115 -15.36 -8.32 0.69
C PRO A 115 -15.44 -9.79 0.31
N SER A 116 -16.38 -10.52 0.94
CA SER A 116 -16.70 -11.89 0.58
C SER A 116 -17.13 -11.95 -0.90
N GLY A 117 -16.24 -12.41 -1.78
CA GLY A 117 -16.46 -12.51 -3.23
C GLY A 117 -15.41 -11.83 -4.12
N TRP A 118 -14.35 -11.24 -3.57
CA TRP A 118 -13.26 -10.68 -4.38
C TRP A 118 -12.37 -11.79 -4.96
N ASP A 119 -12.28 -11.88 -6.29
CA ASP A 119 -11.44 -12.82 -7.04
C ASP A 119 -10.19 -12.10 -7.60
N PRO A 120 -8.96 -12.46 -7.17
CA PRO A 120 -7.73 -11.89 -7.71
C PRO A 120 -7.45 -12.22 -9.18
N GLY A 121 -8.23 -13.11 -9.81
CA GLY A 121 -7.98 -13.63 -11.15
C GLY A 121 -8.46 -12.77 -12.33
N SER A 122 -9.28 -11.74 -12.12
CA SER A 122 -9.85 -10.96 -13.23
C SER A 122 -9.09 -9.65 -13.48
N SER A 123 -8.33 -9.62 -14.58
CA SER A 123 -7.70 -8.45 -15.22
C SER A 123 -6.47 -7.84 -14.53
N SER A 124 -5.28 -8.09 -15.09
CA SER A 124 -4.05 -7.26 -15.08
C SER A 124 -3.63 -6.48 -13.81
N MET A 125 -4.14 -6.84 -12.63
CA MET A 125 -3.83 -6.21 -11.35
C MET A 125 -2.81 -7.09 -10.63
N THR A 126 -1.56 -6.64 -10.58
CA THR A 126 -0.52 -7.29 -9.76
C THR A 126 -0.85 -7.04 -8.29
N CYS A 127 -1.70 -7.88 -7.71
CA CYS A 127 -2.10 -7.78 -6.31
C CYS A 127 -0.99 -8.33 -5.41
N ARG A 128 -0.22 -7.46 -4.76
CA ARG A 128 0.74 -7.85 -3.73
C ARG A 128 0.13 -7.54 -2.36
N THR A 129 -0.28 -8.58 -1.66
CA THR A 129 -0.97 -8.49 -0.37
C THR A 129 0.03 -8.30 0.77
N TRP A 130 -0.16 -7.25 1.58
CA TRP A 130 0.63 -7.02 2.79
C TRP A 130 -0.20 -7.27 4.04
N ILE A 131 0.25 -8.14 4.92
CA ILE A 131 -0.40 -8.41 6.21
C ILE A 131 0.34 -7.66 7.31
N PHE A 132 -0.34 -6.74 7.98
CA PHE A 132 0.21 -6.00 9.12
C PHE A 132 -0.02 -6.78 10.42
N HIS A 133 1.06 -7.15 11.11
CA HIS A 133 1.07 -7.52 12.53
C HIS A 133 1.67 -6.38 13.37
#